data_AF-A0A3E0DYH0-F1
#
_entry.id   AF-A0A3E0DYH0-F1
#
_cell.length_a   1.000
_cell.length_b   1.000
_cell.length_c   1.000
_cell.angle_alpha   90.00
_cell.angle_beta   90.00
_cell.angle_gamma   90.00
#
_symmetry.space_group_name_H-M   'P 1'
#
loop_
_entity.id
_entity.type
_entity.pdbx_description
1 polymer ?
#
loop_
_entity_poly.entity_id
_entity_poly.type
_entity_poly.pdbx_seq_one_letter_code
_entity_poly.pdbx_strand_id
1 'polypeptide(L)'
;MEQLTKLGYKKTELGWITEDWEVLELKDAVSFLDGKRRPIKSEYRFRMSGQYPYYGASGDIDYVNDFIFDDHLILLGEDGENILSRNSPLVFQVKGKIWVNNHANVLKPKDGLENLTYHEVALL
;
A
#
# COMPACT_ATOMS: atom_id res chain seq x y z
N MET A 1 -42.77 8.20 0.99
CA MET A 1 -41.36 7.75 1.09
C MET A 1 -40.69 8.08 -0.22
N GLU A 2 -40.19 9.30 -0.36
CA GLU A 2 -39.41 9.69 -1.54
C GLU A 2 -37.97 9.23 -1.34
N GLN A 3 -37.50 8.33 -2.21
CA GLN A 3 -36.07 8.13 -2.39
C GLN A 3 -35.54 9.41 -3.01
N LEU A 4 -35.02 10.31 -2.16
CA LEU A 4 -34.11 11.37 -2.59
C LEU A 4 -32.91 10.69 -3.25
N THR A 5 -32.95 10.52 -4.56
CA THR A 5 -31.76 10.30 -5.36
C THR A 5 -30.90 11.55 -5.15
N LYS A 6 -29.83 11.43 -4.37
CA LYS A 6 -28.82 12.48 -4.28
C LYS A 6 -28.28 12.68 -5.69
N LEU A 7 -28.67 13.75 -6.35
CA LEU A 7 -28.25 14.09 -7.71
C LEU A 7 -26.71 13.99 -7.80
N GLY A 8 -26.18 13.17 -8.71
CA GLY A 8 -24.75 12.94 -8.88
C GLY A 8 -24.16 11.79 -8.04
N TYR A 9 -24.98 10.99 -7.36
CA TYR A 9 -24.55 9.82 -6.60
C TYR A 9 -25.26 8.54 -7.07
N LYS A 10 -24.51 7.44 -7.11
CA LYS A 10 -25.04 6.09 -7.36
C LYS A 10 -24.84 5.18 -6.14
N LYS A 11 -25.78 4.26 -5.94
CA LYS A 11 -25.69 3.23 -4.89
C LYS A 11 -24.93 2.01 -5.42
N THR A 12 -23.94 1.56 -4.66
CA THR A 12 -23.12 0.35 -4.92
C THR A 12 -23.16 -0.57 -3.70
N GLU A 13 -22.47 -1.70 -3.79
CA GLU A 13 -22.22 -2.62 -2.68
C GLU A 13 -21.42 -1.98 -1.53
N LEU A 14 -20.62 -0.93 -1.81
CA LEU A 14 -19.87 -0.17 -0.82
C LEU A 14 -20.63 1.03 -0.25
N GLY A 15 -21.89 1.23 -0.67
CA GLY A 15 -22.71 2.38 -0.31
C GLY A 15 -22.85 3.40 -1.43
N TRP A 16 -23.12 4.65 -1.08
CA TRP A 16 -23.32 5.72 -2.06
C TRP A 16 -21.99 6.37 -2.43
N ILE A 17 -21.66 6.35 -3.71
CA ILE A 17 -20.49 7.00 -4.30
C ILE A 17 -20.94 7.98 -5.38
N THR A 18 -20.06 8.86 -5.84
CA THR A 18 -20.39 9.75 -6.96
C THR A 18 -20.55 8.96 -8.25
N GLU A 19 -21.37 9.45 -9.18
CA GLU A 19 -21.71 8.73 -10.42
C GLU A 19 -20.49 8.43 -11.31
N ASP A 20 -19.47 9.28 -11.26
CA ASP A 20 -18.20 9.19 -12.00
C ASP A 20 -17.18 8.23 -11.39
N TRP A 21 -17.42 7.70 -10.19
CA TRP A 21 -16.53 6.74 -9.54
C TRP A 21 -16.87 5.30 -9.90
N GLU A 22 -15.88 4.43 -10.05
CA GLU A 22 -16.10 3.00 -10.27
C GLU A 22 -15.59 2.18 -9.09
N VAL A 23 -16.29 1.09 -8.79
CA VAL A 23 -15.82 0.11 -7.80
C VAL A 23 -15.05 -0.97 -8.55
N LEU A 24 -13.80 -1.18 -8.15
CA LEU A 24 -12.92 -2.20 -8.70
C LEU A 24 -12.48 -3.14 -7.59
N GLU A 25 -12.28 -4.41 -7.92
CA GLU A 25 -11.55 -5.29 -7.01
C GLU A 25 -10.07 -4.91 -7.00
N LEU A 26 -9.41 -5.07 -5.85
CA LEU A 26 -8.00 -4.68 -5.70
C LEU A 26 -7.09 -5.37 -6.73
N LYS A 27 -7.33 -6.67 -7.01
CA LYS A 27 -6.60 -7.45 -8.04
C LYS A 27 -6.72 -6.87 -9.44
N ASP A 28 -7.79 -6.12 -9.70
CA ASP A 28 -8.04 -5.49 -10.99
C ASP A 28 -7.34 -4.13 -11.08
N ALA A 29 -7.11 -3.46 -9.95
CA ALA A 29 -6.43 -2.16 -9.86
C ALA A 29 -4.90 -2.24 -9.75
N VAL A 30 -4.35 -3.31 -9.14
CA VAL A 30 -2.90 -3.42 -8.89
C VAL A 30 -2.32 -4.77 -9.31
N SER A 31 -1.00 -4.81 -9.47
CA SER A 31 -0.19 -6.02 -9.58
C SER A 31 0.52 -6.28 -8.26
N PHE A 32 0.40 -7.50 -7.73
CA PHE A 32 1.10 -7.93 -6.52
C PHE A 32 2.53 -8.35 -6.85
N LEU A 33 3.51 -7.73 -6.21
CA LEU A 33 4.94 -7.98 -6.44
C LEU A 33 5.62 -8.70 -5.26
N ASP A 34 4.84 -9.36 -4.40
CA ASP A 34 5.29 -9.96 -3.15
C ASP A 34 6.38 -11.04 -3.33
N GLY A 35 6.39 -11.71 -4.48
CA GLY A 35 7.44 -12.69 -4.84
C GLY A 35 8.83 -12.09 -5.05
N LYS A 36 8.93 -10.76 -5.21
CA LYS A 36 10.20 -10.03 -5.33
C LYS A 36 10.77 -9.58 -3.98
N ARG A 37 9.99 -9.61 -2.90
CA ARG A 37 10.44 -9.25 -1.53
C ARG A 37 11.60 -10.13 -1.08
N ARG A 38 12.52 -9.57 -0.29
CA ARG A 38 13.71 -10.31 0.21
C ARG A 38 13.98 -9.93 1.67
N PRO A 39 13.50 -10.66 2.67
CA PRO A 39 13.79 -10.29 4.06
C PRO A 39 15.28 -10.44 4.38
N ILE A 40 15.86 -9.41 5.00
CA ILE A 40 17.22 -9.42 5.52
C ILE A 40 17.15 -9.71 7.02
N LYS A 41 17.85 -10.77 7.45
CA LYS A 41 17.98 -11.09 8.88
C LYS A 41 18.66 -9.94 9.62
N SER A 42 18.14 -9.57 10.79
CA SER A 42 18.62 -8.43 11.58
C SER A 42 20.13 -8.46 11.83
N GLU A 43 20.68 -9.64 12.15
CA GLU A 43 22.11 -9.86 12.40
C GLU A 43 23.01 -9.53 11.19
N TYR A 44 22.47 -9.61 9.97
CA TYR A 44 23.22 -9.34 8.74
C TYR A 44 23.02 -7.94 8.20
N ARG A 45 22.05 -7.20 8.75
CA ARG A 45 21.66 -5.88 8.26
C ARG A 45 22.80 -4.86 8.36
N PHE A 46 23.61 -4.92 9.43
CA PHE A 46 24.75 -4.01 9.61
C PHE A 46 25.77 -4.10 8.44
N ARG A 47 25.95 -5.29 7.85
CA ARG A 47 26.87 -5.52 6.73
C ARG A 47 26.34 -5.01 5.40
N MET A 48 25.04 -4.74 5.35
CA MET A 48 24.37 -4.22 4.18
C MET A 48 24.05 -2.73 4.33
N SER A 49 24.55 -2.03 5.34
CA SER A 49 24.24 -0.61 5.54
C SER A 49 24.57 0.23 4.30
N GLY A 50 23.65 1.11 3.91
CA GLY A 50 23.79 1.97 2.73
C GLY A 50 22.76 3.08 2.67
N GLN A 51 22.32 3.45 1.47
CA GLN A 51 21.48 4.64 1.22
C GLN A 51 20.04 4.33 0.82
N TYR A 52 19.71 3.08 0.50
CA TYR A 52 18.37 2.72 0.03
C TYR A 52 17.48 2.32 1.20
N PRO A 53 16.28 2.90 1.34
CA PRO A 53 15.39 2.58 2.45
C PRO A 53 14.92 1.13 2.40
N TYR A 54 14.89 0.51 3.57
CA TYR A 54 14.42 -0.86 3.81
C TYR A 54 13.10 -0.83 4.56
N TYR A 55 12.02 -1.17 3.86
CA TYR A 55 10.64 -1.08 4.37
C TYR A 55 10.17 -2.40 5.00
N GLY A 56 9.34 -2.28 6.05
CA GLY A 56 8.50 -3.37 6.56
C GLY A 56 7.08 -2.88 6.84
N ALA A 57 6.37 -3.45 7.82
CA ALA A 57 4.93 -3.23 7.99
C ALA A 57 4.50 -1.79 8.32
N SER A 58 5.38 -1.00 8.92
CA SER A 58 5.05 0.32 9.50
C SER A 58 5.84 1.48 8.88
N GLY A 59 6.47 1.26 7.72
CA GLY A 59 7.34 2.25 7.07
C GLY A 59 8.77 1.77 6.90
N ASP A 60 9.70 2.72 6.72
CA ASP A 60 11.13 2.45 6.63
C ASP A 60 11.69 2.06 8.00
N ILE A 61 12.44 0.96 8.04
CA ILE A 61 13.00 0.37 9.26
C ILE A 61 14.51 0.63 9.33
N ASP A 62 15.18 0.72 8.19
CA ASP A 62 16.63 0.93 8.08
C ASP A 62 17.04 1.35 6.66
N TYR A 63 18.33 1.45 6.39
CA TYR A 63 18.91 1.72 5.07
C TYR A 63 19.95 0.68 4.67
N VAL A 64 19.88 0.24 3.41
CA VAL A 64 20.73 -0.81 2.84
C VAL A 64 21.47 -0.36 1.58
N ASN A 65 22.52 -1.08 1.19
CA ASN A 65 23.45 -0.72 0.12
C ASN A 65 23.04 -1.22 -1.27
N ASP A 66 21.90 -1.88 -1.38
CA ASP A 66 21.33 -2.35 -2.64
C ASP A 66 19.80 -2.21 -2.62
N PHE A 67 19.13 -2.43 -3.76
CA PHE A 67 17.68 -2.27 -3.90
C PHE A 67 17.08 -3.40 -4.74
N ILE A 68 15.80 -3.71 -4.52
CA ILE A 68 15.07 -4.74 -5.28
C ILE A 68 13.90 -4.17 -6.09
N PHE A 69 13.57 -2.89 -5.88
CA PHE A 69 12.58 -2.14 -6.65
C PHE A 69 13.12 -0.76 -7.00
N ASP A 70 12.78 -0.25 -8.18
CA ASP A 70 12.97 1.14 -8.61
C ASP A 70 11.69 1.57 -9.37
N ASP A 71 10.64 1.89 -8.61
CA ASP A 71 9.28 2.07 -9.14
C ASP A 71 8.46 3.01 -8.25
N HIS A 72 7.24 3.37 -8.67
CA HIS A 72 6.23 3.99 -7.80
C HIS A 72 5.29 2.90 -7.28
N LEU A 73 5.32 2.63 -5.97
CA LEU A 73 4.64 1.50 -5.35
C LEU A 73 3.80 1.95 -4.16
N ILE A 74 2.80 1.14 -3.84
CA ILE A 74 2.04 1.20 -2.59
C ILE A 74 2.48 0.00 -1.74
N LEU A 75 2.84 0.26 -0.49
CA LEU A 75 3.15 -0.77 0.49
C LEU A 75 1.98 -0.88 1.47
N LEU A 76 1.55 -2.11 1.73
CA LEU A 76 0.49 -2.45 2.67
C LEU A 76 1.05 -3.34 3.77
N GLY A 77 1.11 -2.83 5.00
CA GLY A 77 1.61 -3.56 6.16
C GLY A 77 0.79 -4.79 6.53
N GLU A 78 1.46 -5.86 6.95
CA GLU A 78 0.85 -7.13 7.35
C GLU A 78 0.93 -7.38 8.88
N ASP A 79 1.34 -6.38 9.69
CA ASP A 79 1.49 -6.55 11.14
C ASP A 79 0.16 -6.48 11.88
N GLY A 80 -0.28 -7.63 12.42
CA GLY A 80 -1.54 -7.79 13.13
C GLY A 80 -1.74 -6.82 14.30
N GLU A 81 -0.68 -6.50 15.06
CA GLU A 81 -0.83 -5.60 16.21
C GLU A 81 -1.06 -4.15 15.75
N ASN A 82 -0.36 -3.70 14.71
CA ASN A 82 -0.60 -2.37 14.14
C ASN A 82 -1.94 -2.29 13.40
N ILE A 83 -2.42 -3.39 12.82
CA ILE A 83 -3.77 -3.48 12.22
C ILE A 83 -4.85 -3.23 13.28
N LEU A 84 -4.66 -3.75 14.50
CA LEU A 84 -5.60 -3.58 15.61
C LEU A 84 -5.46 -2.22 16.29
N SER A 85 -4.22 -1.84 16.62
CA SER A 85 -3.92 -0.64 17.42
C SER A 85 -3.90 0.65 16.61
N ARG A 86 -3.66 0.58 15.28
CA ARG A 86 -3.53 1.73 14.36
C ARG A 86 -2.52 2.79 14.83
N ASN A 87 -1.43 2.37 15.45
CA ASN A 87 -0.41 3.26 15.99
C ASN A 87 0.54 3.82 14.90
N SER A 88 0.54 3.24 13.70
CA SER A 88 1.34 3.69 12.56
C SER A 88 0.62 3.45 11.24
N PRO A 89 0.95 4.20 10.16
CA PRO A 89 0.31 4.03 8.86
C PRO A 89 0.36 2.59 8.36
N LEU A 90 -0.78 2.05 7.93
CA LEU A 90 -0.88 0.70 7.35
C LEU A 90 -0.61 0.68 5.86
N VAL A 91 -0.78 1.81 5.19
CA VAL A 91 -0.58 1.97 3.74
C VAL A 91 0.29 3.19 3.52
N PHE A 92 1.29 3.09 2.66
CA PHE A 92 2.16 4.19 2.30
C PHE A 92 2.68 4.07 0.86
N GLN A 93 2.84 5.22 0.21
CA GLN A 93 3.42 5.33 -1.12
C GLN A 93 4.94 5.49 -1.03
N VAL A 94 5.64 4.80 -1.92
CA VAL A 94 7.09 4.83 -2.00
C VAL A 94 7.50 4.98 -3.46
N LYS A 95 8.58 5.73 -3.71
CA LYS A 95 9.06 5.98 -5.05
C LYS A 95 10.57 5.83 -5.12
N GLY A 96 11.03 5.18 -6.19
CA GLY A 96 12.44 5.02 -6.50
C GLY A 96 13.04 3.75 -5.91
N LYS A 97 14.35 3.78 -5.67
CA LYS A 97 15.15 2.63 -5.27
C LYS A 97 14.91 2.25 -3.82
N ILE A 98 14.29 1.11 -3.59
CA ILE A 98 13.92 0.62 -2.25
C ILE A 98 14.18 -0.87 -2.09
N TRP A 99 14.25 -1.31 -0.84
CA TRP A 99 14.22 -2.71 -0.46
C TRP A 99 13.00 -2.99 0.43
N VAL A 100 12.32 -4.12 0.23
CA VAL A 100 11.11 -4.45 1.00
C VAL A 100 11.23 -5.82 1.68
N ASN A 101 10.90 -5.85 2.96
CA ASN A 101 10.79 -7.03 3.82
C ASN A 101 9.51 -7.83 3.51
N ASN A 102 9.35 -9.04 4.06
CA ASN A 102 8.16 -9.87 3.94
C ASN A 102 6.97 -9.46 4.83
N HIS A 103 7.10 -8.40 5.65
CA HIS A 103 6.01 -7.88 6.50
C HIS A 103 5.19 -6.76 5.84
N ALA A 104 5.41 -6.49 4.55
CA ALA A 104 4.58 -5.58 3.77
C ALA A 104 4.31 -6.19 2.39
N ASN A 105 3.07 -6.09 1.92
CA ASN A 105 2.73 -6.39 0.54
C ASN A 105 3.21 -5.26 -0.38
N VAL A 106 3.66 -5.60 -1.58
CA VAL A 106 4.13 -4.65 -2.59
C VAL A 106 3.13 -4.58 -3.74
N LEU A 107 2.44 -3.46 -3.85
CA LEU A 107 1.40 -3.24 -4.85
C LEU A 107 1.89 -2.23 -5.90
N LYS A 108 1.86 -2.63 -7.17
CA LYS A 108 2.12 -1.73 -8.29
C LYS A 108 0.80 -1.38 -8.97
N PRO A 109 0.41 -0.09 -9.05
CA PRO A 109 -0.77 0.32 -9.81
C PRO A 109 -0.70 -0.14 -11.26
N LYS A 110 -1.82 -0.55 -11.85
CA LYS A 110 -1.91 -0.79 -13.29
C LYS A 110 -2.01 0.52 -14.06
N ASP A 111 -1.70 0.47 -15.36
CA ASP A 111 -1.72 1.63 -16.25
C ASP A 111 -3.10 2.34 -16.21
N GLY A 112 -3.07 3.67 -16.18
CA GLY A 112 -4.26 4.52 -16.02
C GLY A 112 -4.70 4.73 -14.56
N LEU A 113 -4.09 4.04 -13.60
CA LEU A 113 -4.34 4.17 -12.16
C LEU A 113 -3.10 4.68 -11.42
N GLU A 114 -2.20 5.40 -12.08
CA GLU A 114 -0.92 5.82 -11.48
C GLU A 114 -1.09 6.94 -10.44
N ASN A 115 -2.18 7.72 -10.55
CA ASN A 115 -2.54 8.78 -9.62
C ASN A 115 -3.43 8.26 -8.47
N LEU A 116 -3.11 7.09 -7.93
CA LEU A 116 -3.81 6.58 -6.76
C LEU A 116 -3.56 7.49 -5.57
N THR A 117 -4.63 7.95 -4.95
CA THR A 117 -4.61 8.47 -3.58
C THR A 117 -5.32 7.43 -2.73
N TYR A 118 -4.76 7.07 -1.59
CA TYR A 118 -5.44 6.21 -0.64
C TYR A 118 -6.03 7.05 0.49
N HIS A 119 -7.24 6.71 0.89
CA HIS A 119 -7.87 7.26 2.08
C HIS A 119 -8.13 6.09 3.02
N GLU A 120 -7.56 6.16 4.22
CA GLU A 120 -7.92 5.24 5.28
C GLU A 120 -9.32 5.62 5.76
N VAL A 121 -10.33 4.91 5.28
CA VAL A 121 -11.71 5.07 5.73
C VAL A 121 -11.90 4.13 6.91
N ALA A 122 -11.84 4.67 8.12
CA ALA A 122 -12.29 3.96 9.30
C ALA A 122 -13.82 3.79 9.21
N LEU A 123 -14.27 2.56 9.00
CA LEU A 123 -15.66 2.20 9.24
C LEU A 123 -15.83 2.14 10.77
N LEU A 124 -16.44 3.18 11.34
CA LEU A 124 -16.90 3.22 12.74
C LEU A 124 -18.19 2.41 12.90
#